data_AF-A0A940SNG8-F1
#
_entry.id   AF-A0A940SNG8-F1
#
_cell.length_a   1.000
_cell.length_b   1.000
_cell.length_c   1.000
_cell.angle_alpha   90.00
_cell.angle_beta   90.00
_cell.angle_gamma   90.00
#
_symmetry.space_group_name_H-M   'P 1'
#
loop_
_entity.id
_entity.type
_entity.pdbx_description
1 polymer ?
#
loop_
_entity_poly.entity_id
_entity_poly.type
_entity_poly.pdbx_seq_one_letter_code
_entity_poly.pdbx_strand_id
1 'polypeptide(L)'
;MRKAPIRTILPEALLLLCLAGMIVRLLAASQTEESTLAGVRQGNYHLHVPLTSGVIYDCHMQPLSQSEQICCAVVNPTPEASALLFAKTVDPDTTAAGFQSRSPFLCRLTAPVQSSKDITVLNGTENRPGPLPAQHLLGYIQNGQAASGLERAYEPWLRSCSTAADITFTVDANGMLLAGGEQKQILSGAPGGGIVTTLDAEIQQIAEECLQSAAPHAGAVVVLRCGTGEIAACASSPVYDPVHLADALNREDAPFLNRALSAYSVGSVFKLVTASTALEHGSGKKFMYDCTGEISVKGKRFRCHKLAGHGLLDMQNALIQSCNPYFISLSRIVTPEMLHDTAEQLGFGTETEIADGLCGSAGYLPSAQELHIEAEKANFSFGQGKLLATPLQIAAMTACIADDGIYTAPYLVSGLTPDGTQL
;
A
#
# COMPACT_ATOMS: atom_id res chain seq x y z
N MET A 1 -72.87 2.00 -68.76
CA MET A 1 -72.58 0.75 -68.02
C MET A 1 -71.09 0.73 -67.71
N ARG A 2 -70.70 1.04 -66.45
CA ARG A 2 -69.29 1.16 -66.04
C ARG A 2 -68.72 -0.23 -65.77
N LYS A 3 -67.74 -0.66 -66.58
CA LYS A 3 -66.89 -1.83 -66.28
C LYS A 3 -65.90 -1.43 -65.17
N ALA A 4 -66.06 -1.98 -63.97
CA ALA A 4 -65.03 -1.94 -62.94
C ALA A 4 -63.89 -2.92 -63.34
N PRO A 5 -62.62 -2.55 -63.17
CA PRO A 5 -61.51 -3.30 -63.76
C PRO A 5 -61.18 -4.53 -62.90
N ILE A 6 -61.15 -5.71 -63.54
CA ILE A 6 -60.69 -7.00 -62.98
C ILE A 6 -59.22 -6.97 -62.50
N ARG A 7 -58.52 -5.84 -62.60
CA ARG A 7 -57.09 -5.68 -62.29
C ARG A 7 -56.74 -5.45 -60.80
N THR A 8 -57.71 -5.19 -59.91
CA THR A 8 -57.42 -4.95 -58.47
C THR A 8 -57.69 -6.14 -57.55
N ILE A 9 -58.47 -7.15 -57.99
CA ILE A 9 -58.89 -8.28 -57.13
C ILE A 9 -57.79 -9.35 -57.02
N LEU A 10 -56.99 -9.53 -58.07
CA LEU A 10 -55.94 -10.55 -58.11
C LEU A 10 -54.79 -10.31 -57.09
N PRO A 11 -54.24 -9.10 -56.91
CA PRO A 11 -53.20 -8.85 -55.91
C PRO A 11 -53.71 -8.94 -54.46
N GLU A 12 -54.96 -8.55 -54.19
CA GLU A 12 -55.56 -8.66 -52.84
C GLU A 12 -55.79 -10.12 -52.44
N ALA A 13 -56.24 -10.97 -53.38
CA ALA A 13 -56.39 -12.40 -53.13
C ALA A 13 -55.04 -13.10 -52.90
N LEU A 14 -53.99 -12.69 -53.63
CA LEU A 14 -52.63 -13.21 -53.45
C LEU A 14 -52.06 -12.82 -52.08
N LEU A 15 -52.30 -11.57 -51.63
CA LEU A 15 -51.86 -11.10 -50.31
C LEU A 15 -52.55 -11.90 -49.18
N LEU A 16 -53.85 -12.15 -49.29
CA LEU A 16 -54.61 -12.94 -48.32
C LEU A 16 -54.13 -14.41 -48.27
N LEU A 17 -53.80 -15.00 -49.42
CA LEU A 17 -53.21 -16.35 -49.48
C LEU A 17 -51.81 -16.40 -48.85
N CYS A 18 -50.98 -15.38 -49.08
CA CYS A 18 -49.67 -15.27 -48.43
C CYS A 18 -49.81 -15.10 -46.91
N LEU A 19 -50.76 -14.29 -46.44
CA LEU A 19 -51.01 -14.11 -45.01
C LEU A 19 -51.51 -15.40 -44.35
N ALA A 20 -52.44 -16.10 -45.00
CA ALA A 20 -52.93 -17.40 -44.54
C ALA A 20 -51.80 -18.44 -44.50
N GLY A 21 -50.94 -18.49 -45.51
CA GLY A 21 -49.76 -19.36 -45.53
C GLY A 21 -48.75 -19.03 -44.42
N MET A 22 -48.59 -17.74 -44.10
CA MET A 22 -47.72 -17.29 -43.02
C MET A 22 -48.28 -17.67 -41.64
N ILE A 23 -49.61 -17.55 -41.44
CA ILE A 23 -50.31 -17.99 -40.22
C ILE A 23 -50.22 -19.51 -40.06
N VAL A 24 -50.42 -20.29 -41.13
CA VAL A 24 -50.28 -21.75 -41.10
C VAL A 24 -48.84 -22.17 -40.79
N ARG A 25 -47.83 -21.47 -41.33
CA ARG A 25 -46.43 -21.68 -40.96
C ARG A 25 -46.14 -21.34 -39.50
N LEU A 26 -46.73 -20.27 -38.98
CA LEU A 26 -46.59 -19.87 -37.58
C LEU A 26 -47.21 -20.90 -36.64
N LEU A 27 -48.40 -21.41 -36.97
CA LEU A 27 -49.08 -22.45 -36.21
C LEU A 27 -48.37 -23.81 -36.31
N ALA A 28 -47.78 -24.13 -37.47
CA ALA A 28 -46.96 -25.34 -37.63
C ALA A 28 -45.63 -25.23 -36.86
N ALA A 29 -45.01 -24.05 -36.82
CA ALA A 29 -43.82 -23.80 -36.01
C ALA A 29 -44.14 -23.89 -34.51
N SER A 30 -45.30 -23.37 -34.06
CA SER A 30 -45.69 -23.38 -32.66
C SER A 30 -46.12 -24.75 -32.11
N GLN A 31 -46.34 -25.75 -32.98
CA GLN A 31 -46.76 -27.11 -32.59
C GLN A 31 -45.65 -28.17 -32.68
N THR A 32 -44.41 -27.78 -32.95
CA THR A 32 -43.27 -28.71 -32.90
C THR A 32 -42.75 -28.83 -31.47
N GLU A 33 -42.73 -30.05 -30.93
CA GLU A 33 -42.14 -30.40 -29.62
C GLU A 33 -40.64 -30.04 -29.50
N GLU A 34 -39.97 -29.68 -30.60
CA GLU A 34 -38.61 -29.12 -30.59
C GLU A 34 -38.55 -27.67 -30.07
N SER A 35 -39.65 -26.91 -30.13
CA SER A 35 -39.68 -25.51 -29.66
C SER A 35 -39.76 -25.38 -28.14
N THR A 36 -40.24 -26.41 -27.44
CA THR A 36 -40.20 -26.46 -25.96
C THR A 36 -38.82 -26.87 -25.44
N LEU A 37 -38.04 -27.62 -26.23
CA LEU A 37 -36.64 -27.96 -25.93
C LEU A 37 -35.64 -26.87 -26.37
N ALA A 38 -35.94 -26.08 -27.39
CA ALA A 38 -35.11 -24.94 -27.82
C ALA A 38 -35.36 -23.63 -27.04
N GLY A 39 -36.44 -23.57 -26.23
CA GLY A 39 -36.73 -22.47 -25.30
C GLY A 39 -35.87 -22.50 -24.03
N VAL A 40 -35.16 -23.60 -23.77
CA VAL A 40 -34.13 -23.67 -22.73
C VAL A 40 -32.85 -23.05 -23.30
N ARG A 41 -32.81 -21.73 -23.44
CA ARG A 41 -31.53 -21.02 -23.48
C ARG A 41 -30.87 -21.23 -22.13
N GLN A 42 -30.00 -22.25 -22.04
CA GLN A 42 -29.18 -22.49 -20.87
C GLN A 42 -28.32 -21.26 -20.61
N GLY A 43 -28.63 -20.54 -19.54
CA GLY A 43 -27.77 -19.50 -19.00
C GLY A 43 -26.82 -20.12 -17.99
N ASN A 44 -25.59 -19.61 -17.90
CA ASN A 44 -24.71 -19.90 -16.77
C ASN A 44 -24.71 -18.68 -15.86
N TYR A 45 -24.99 -18.89 -14.57
CA TYR A 45 -24.84 -17.89 -13.54
C TYR A 45 -23.55 -18.16 -12.78
N HIS A 46 -22.68 -17.16 -12.70
CA HIS A 46 -21.36 -17.27 -12.08
C HIS A 46 -21.32 -16.46 -10.79
N LEU A 47 -20.90 -17.10 -9.70
CA LEU A 47 -20.59 -16.44 -8.44
C LEU A 47 -19.11 -16.60 -8.14
N HIS A 48 -18.43 -15.48 -7.95
CA HIS A 48 -17.05 -15.43 -7.51
C HIS A 48 -17.01 -15.22 -5.99
N VAL A 49 -16.37 -16.13 -5.27
CA VAL A 49 -16.24 -16.08 -3.81
C VAL A 49 -14.77 -15.90 -3.45
N PRO A 50 -14.34 -14.71 -3.01
CA PRO A 50 -12.98 -14.52 -2.52
C PRO A 50 -12.80 -15.29 -1.21
N LEU A 51 -11.73 -16.08 -1.12
CA LEU A 51 -11.44 -16.92 0.05
C LEU A 51 -10.24 -16.40 0.84
N THR A 52 -9.12 -16.10 0.21
CA THR A 52 -7.95 -15.50 0.89
C THR A 52 -7.34 -14.42 0.03
N SER A 53 -6.62 -13.49 0.65
CA SER A 53 -5.79 -12.49 -0.04
C SER A 53 -4.32 -12.87 0.02
N GLY A 54 -3.51 -12.30 -0.87
CA GLY A 54 -2.05 -12.29 -0.70
C GLY A 54 -1.65 -11.65 0.64
N VAL A 55 -0.55 -12.14 1.21
CA VAL A 55 -0.11 -11.77 2.56
C VAL A 55 1.14 -10.88 2.49
N ILE A 56 1.26 -9.93 3.41
CA ILE A 56 2.48 -9.15 3.60
C ILE A 56 3.17 -9.68 4.85
N TYR A 57 4.37 -10.22 4.71
CA TYR A 57 5.17 -10.83 5.77
C TYR A 57 6.29 -9.92 6.27
N ASP A 58 6.65 -10.08 7.53
CA ASP A 58 7.88 -9.54 8.11
C ASP A 58 9.10 -10.42 7.74
N CYS A 59 10.29 -10.04 8.20
CA CYS A 59 11.54 -10.75 7.93
C CYS A 59 11.62 -12.15 8.57
N HIS A 60 10.71 -12.50 9.47
CA HIS A 60 10.59 -13.82 10.11
C HIS A 60 9.41 -14.63 9.56
N MET A 61 8.89 -14.25 8.38
CA MET A 61 7.72 -14.88 7.73
C MET A 61 6.45 -14.82 8.58
N GLN A 62 6.33 -13.83 9.47
CA GLN A 62 5.09 -13.58 10.21
C GLN A 62 4.22 -12.59 9.44
N PRO A 63 2.92 -12.88 9.25
CA PRO A 63 1.99 -11.93 8.64
C PRO A 63 1.93 -10.61 9.41
N LEU A 64 2.14 -9.49 8.72
CA LEU A 64 1.98 -8.14 9.27
C LEU A 64 0.50 -7.69 9.27
N SER A 65 -0.35 -8.31 8.45
CA SER A 65 -1.80 -8.16 8.54
C SER A 65 -2.39 -9.21 9.47
N GLN A 66 -3.23 -8.78 10.43
CA GLN A 66 -4.07 -9.71 11.17
C GLN A 66 -5.17 -10.19 10.24
N SER A 67 -5.35 -11.51 10.11
CA SER A 67 -6.45 -12.10 9.35
C SER A 67 -7.46 -12.76 10.29
N GLU A 68 -8.75 -12.63 9.97
CA GLU A 68 -9.84 -13.32 10.66
C GLU A 68 -10.41 -14.41 9.75
N GLN A 69 -10.78 -15.56 10.33
CA GLN A 69 -11.46 -16.61 9.59
C GLN A 69 -12.88 -16.15 9.24
N ILE A 70 -13.22 -16.26 7.96
CA ILE A 70 -14.56 -15.99 7.47
C ILE A 70 -15.19 -17.27 6.94
N CYS A 71 -16.49 -17.40 7.18
CA CYS A 71 -17.29 -18.49 6.66
C CYS A 71 -18.34 -17.88 5.73
N CYS A 72 -18.27 -18.25 4.46
CA CYS A 72 -19.14 -17.78 3.40
C CYS A 72 -20.05 -18.92 2.97
N ALA A 73 -21.31 -18.61 2.66
CA ALA A 73 -22.25 -19.55 2.08
C ALA A 73 -22.72 -19.00 0.74
N VAL A 74 -22.61 -19.83 -0.30
CA VAL A 74 -23.33 -19.63 -1.55
C VAL A 74 -24.66 -20.36 -1.43
N VAL A 75 -25.73 -19.59 -1.56
CA VAL A 75 -27.08 -19.98 -1.18
C VAL A 75 -27.96 -19.98 -2.41
N ASN A 76 -28.59 -21.12 -2.66
CA ASN A 76 -29.74 -21.21 -3.53
C ASN A 76 -31.00 -20.76 -2.74
N PRO A 77 -31.78 -19.79 -3.21
CA PRO A 77 -32.92 -19.25 -2.47
C PRO A 77 -34.11 -20.25 -2.40
N THR A 78 -33.99 -21.26 -1.54
CA THR A 78 -35.05 -22.23 -1.21
C THR A 78 -35.59 -22.03 0.21
N PRO A 79 -36.85 -22.44 0.50
CA PRO A 79 -37.39 -22.41 1.85
C PRO A 79 -36.53 -23.18 2.86
N GLU A 80 -35.96 -24.32 2.44
CA GLU A 80 -35.07 -25.14 3.26
C GLU A 80 -33.77 -24.41 3.60
N ALA A 81 -33.15 -23.74 2.62
CA ALA A 81 -31.95 -22.95 2.84
C ALA A 81 -32.24 -21.74 3.74
N SER A 82 -33.39 -21.09 3.58
CA SER A 82 -33.83 -19.98 4.43
C SER A 82 -33.97 -20.41 5.89
N ALA A 83 -34.57 -21.57 6.15
CA ALA A 83 -34.71 -22.10 7.50
C ALA A 83 -33.35 -22.45 8.15
N LEU A 84 -32.39 -22.96 7.37
CA LEU A 84 -31.06 -23.33 7.87
C LEU A 84 -30.17 -22.13 8.20
N LEU A 85 -30.33 -21.02 7.46
CA LEU A 85 -29.54 -19.79 7.60
C LEU A 85 -30.15 -18.77 8.56
N PHE A 86 -31.40 -18.96 8.99
CA PHE A 86 -32.07 -18.07 9.92
C PHE A 86 -31.23 -17.82 11.19
N ALA A 87 -30.96 -16.54 11.47
CA ALA A 87 -30.13 -16.07 12.59
C ALA A 87 -28.67 -16.56 12.61
N LYS A 88 -28.16 -17.10 11.50
CA LYS A 88 -26.77 -17.57 11.36
C LYS A 88 -25.96 -16.77 10.34
N THR A 89 -26.45 -15.59 9.94
CA THR A 89 -25.76 -14.71 9.00
C THR A 89 -25.32 -13.42 9.67
N VAL A 90 -24.24 -12.83 9.13
CA VAL A 90 -23.66 -11.57 9.64
C VAL A 90 -24.60 -10.40 9.35
N ASP A 91 -25.22 -10.41 8.16
CA ASP A 91 -26.16 -9.39 7.73
C ASP A 91 -27.51 -10.04 7.35
N PRO A 92 -28.48 -10.08 8.29
CA PRO A 92 -29.79 -10.64 8.05
C PRO A 92 -30.58 -9.93 6.94
N ASP A 93 -30.41 -8.61 6.79
CA ASP A 93 -31.17 -7.81 5.82
C ASP A 93 -30.69 -8.09 4.40
N THR A 94 -29.38 -8.09 4.18
CA THR A 94 -28.79 -8.47 2.88
C THR A 94 -29.11 -9.93 2.54
N THR A 95 -29.10 -10.82 3.53
CA THR A 95 -29.48 -12.23 3.32
C THR A 95 -30.95 -12.35 2.90
N ALA A 96 -31.86 -11.61 3.56
CA ALA A 96 -33.28 -11.61 3.23
C ALA A 96 -33.55 -11.05 1.82
N ALA A 97 -32.84 -9.99 1.43
CA ALA A 97 -32.89 -9.47 0.05
C ALA A 97 -32.40 -10.50 -0.97
N GLY A 98 -31.34 -11.26 -0.64
CA GLY A 98 -30.85 -12.39 -1.43
C GLY A 98 -31.93 -13.43 -1.71
N PHE A 99 -32.68 -13.84 -0.68
CA PHE A 99 -33.81 -14.77 -0.84
C PHE A 99 -34.94 -14.22 -1.72
N GLN A 100 -35.17 -12.91 -1.75
CA GLN A 100 -36.18 -12.28 -2.61
C GLN A 100 -35.75 -12.24 -4.08
N SER A 101 -34.44 -12.20 -4.37
CA SER A 101 -33.90 -12.10 -5.72
C SER A 101 -34.13 -13.36 -6.58
N ARG A 102 -34.45 -14.50 -5.96
CA ARG A 102 -34.65 -15.82 -6.59
C ARG A 102 -33.46 -16.34 -7.42
N SER A 103 -32.31 -15.68 -7.36
CA SER A 103 -31.04 -16.11 -7.94
C SER A 103 -30.06 -16.56 -6.84
N PRO A 104 -29.07 -17.42 -7.14
CA PRO A 104 -28.03 -17.77 -6.18
C PRO A 104 -27.33 -16.51 -5.65
N PHE A 105 -27.04 -16.45 -4.35
CA PHE A 105 -26.39 -15.30 -3.72
C PHE A 105 -25.35 -15.73 -2.68
N LEU A 106 -24.44 -14.81 -2.35
CA LEU A 106 -23.40 -15.01 -1.34
C LEU A 106 -23.83 -14.34 -0.02
N CYS A 107 -23.68 -15.03 1.10
CA CYS A 107 -23.81 -14.43 2.44
C CYS A 107 -22.70 -14.88 3.38
N ARG A 108 -22.39 -14.04 4.39
CA ARG A 108 -21.44 -14.37 5.47
C ARG A 108 -22.16 -15.02 6.65
N LEU A 109 -21.54 -16.03 7.24
CA LEU A 109 -22.08 -16.81 8.35
C LEU A 109 -21.48 -16.40 9.70
N THR A 110 -22.30 -16.36 10.74
CA THR A 110 -21.89 -16.14 12.15
C THR A 110 -21.72 -17.44 12.93
N ALA A 111 -22.26 -18.54 12.42
CA ALA A 111 -22.18 -19.87 13.02
C ALA A 111 -21.98 -20.94 11.95
N PRO A 112 -21.37 -22.09 12.28
CA PRO A 112 -21.18 -23.18 11.33
C PRO A 112 -22.52 -23.69 10.77
N VAL A 113 -22.58 -23.87 9.45
CA VAL A 113 -23.71 -24.46 8.74
C VAL A 113 -23.19 -25.65 7.94
N GLN A 114 -23.94 -26.75 7.90
CA GLN A 114 -23.56 -27.89 7.07
C GLN A 114 -23.86 -27.61 5.61
N SER A 115 -22.93 -27.96 4.73
CA SER A 115 -23.18 -27.89 3.29
C SER A 115 -24.31 -28.85 2.90
N SER A 116 -25.17 -28.39 2.01
CA SER A 116 -26.31 -29.14 1.48
C SER A 116 -26.42 -28.88 -0.03
N LYS A 117 -27.41 -29.49 -0.69
CA LYS A 117 -27.68 -29.24 -2.11
C LYS A 117 -27.92 -27.75 -2.41
N ASP A 118 -28.47 -27.01 -1.45
CA ASP A 118 -28.88 -25.61 -1.62
C ASP A 118 -27.94 -24.61 -0.94
N ILE A 119 -26.97 -25.10 -0.16
CA ILE A 119 -26.00 -24.28 0.56
C ILE A 119 -24.60 -24.86 0.36
N THR A 120 -23.74 -24.14 -0.34
CA THR A 120 -22.31 -24.47 -0.42
C THR A 120 -21.55 -23.58 0.56
N VAL A 121 -20.96 -24.18 1.59
CA VAL A 121 -20.18 -23.45 2.59
C VAL A 121 -18.70 -23.46 2.19
N LEU A 122 -18.10 -22.28 2.19
CA LEU A 122 -16.71 -22.05 1.86
C LEU A 122 -16.04 -21.27 2.99
N ASN A 123 -14.89 -21.76 3.45
CA ASN A 123 -14.11 -21.08 4.47
C ASN A 123 -12.96 -20.31 3.82
N GLY A 124 -12.68 -19.14 4.36
CA GLY A 124 -11.63 -18.25 3.92
C GLY A 124 -11.04 -17.45 5.07
N THR A 125 -10.17 -16.51 4.76
CA THR A 125 -9.61 -15.52 5.66
C THR A 125 -9.70 -14.15 5.03
N GLU A 126 -10.06 -13.15 5.83
CA GLU A 126 -10.06 -11.75 5.41
C GLU A 126 -9.16 -10.94 6.36
N ASN A 127 -8.49 -9.93 5.83
CA ASN A 127 -7.72 -9.01 6.65
C ASN A 127 -8.66 -8.30 7.63
N ARG A 128 -8.30 -8.32 8.92
CA ARG A 128 -9.02 -7.67 9.99
C ARG A 128 -9.07 -6.17 9.72
N PRO A 129 -10.26 -5.53 9.78
CA PRO A 129 -10.37 -4.10 9.60
C PRO A 129 -9.75 -3.37 10.80
N GLY A 130 -8.83 -2.44 10.54
CA GLY A 130 -8.24 -1.57 11.55
C GLY A 130 -6.79 -1.18 11.24
N PRO A 131 -6.15 -0.38 12.12
CA PRO A 131 -4.76 0.04 11.95
C PRO A 131 -3.81 -1.16 11.94
N LEU A 132 -2.92 -1.18 10.96
CA LEU A 132 -1.85 -2.17 10.82
C LEU A 132 -0.52 -1.64 11.37
N PRO A 133 0.41 -2.52 11.79
CA PRO A 133 1.81 -2.11 11.96
C PRO A 133 2.33 -1.52 10.65
N ALA A 134 3.15 -0.48 10.74
CA ALA A 134 3.69 0.24 9.60
C ALA A 134 2.61 0.68 8.59
N GLN A 135 1.45 1.15 9.07
CA GLN A 135 0.29 1.53 8.25
C GLN A 135 0.61 2.40 7.02
N HIS A 136 1.58 3.33 7.12
CA HIS A 136 2.01 4.18 6.00
C HIS A 136 2.81 3.43 4.92
N LEU A 137 3.49 2.34 5.28
CA LEU A 137 4.25 1.49 4.36
C LEU A 137 3.37 0.41 3.75
N LEU A 138 2.62 -0.32 4.58
CA LEU A 138 1.73 -1.39 4.09
C LEU A 138 0.62 -0.81 3.22
N GLY A 139 0.06 0.33 3.64
CA GLY A 139 -1.04 0.97 2.96
C GLY A 139 -2.38 0.35 3.35
N TYR A 140 -3.37 0.55 2.49
CA TYR A 140 -4.74 0.09 2.74
C TYR A 140 -5.46 -0.24 1.44
N ILE A 141 -6.51 -1.05 1.56
CA ILE A 141 -7.44 -1.39 0.49
C ILE A 141 -8.74 -0.62 0.72
N GLN A 142 -9.28 -0.02 -0.34
CA GLN A 142 -10.56 0.67 -0.32
C GLN A 142 -11.47 0.10 -1.41
N ASN A 143 -12.66 -0.36 -1.05
CA ASN A 143 -13.63 -0.93 -1.99
C ASN A 143 -13.06 -2.06 -2.88
N GLY A 144 -12.19 -2.91 -2.32
CA GLY A 144 -11.55 -4.01 -3.04
C GLY A 144 -10.43 -3.60 -4.01
N GLN A 145 -9.97 -2.35 -3.94
CA GLN A 145 -8.83 -1.84 -4.69
C GLN A 145 -7.72 -1.39 -3.76
N ALA A 146 -6.48 -1.75 -4.06
CA ALA A 146 -5.34 -1.29 -3.27
C ALA A 146 -5.13 0.22 -3.47
N ALA A 147 -5.13 0.99 -2.38
CA ALA A 147 -5.16 2.45 -2.44
C ALA A 147 -3.78 3.09 -2.20
N SER A 148 -2.89 2.46 -1.44
CA SER A 148 -1.56 3.02 -1.12
C SER A 148 -0.57 1.94 -0.68
N GLY A 149 0.69 2.34 -0.45
CA GLY A 149 1.72 1.49 0.14
C GLY A 149 2.05 0.24 -0.68
N LEU A 150 2.56 -0.78 0.00
CA LEU A 150 2.89 -2.07 -0.57
C LEU A 150 1.67 -2.78 -1.16
N GLU A 151 0.49 -2.60 -0.57
CA GLU A 151 -0.77 -3.10 -1.13
C GLU A 151 -0.95 -2.64 -2.58
N ARG A 152 -0.69 -1.35 -2.87
CA ARG A 152 -0.81 -0.83 -4.24
C ARG A 152 0.41 -1.18 -5.11
N ALA A 153 1.62 -1.09 -4.56
CA ALA A 153 2.85 -1.40 -5.30
C ALA A 153 2.84 -2.83 -5.86
N TYR A 154 2.38 -3.80 -5.06
CA TYR A 154 2.38 -5.22 -5.40
C TYR A 154 0.99 -5.79 -5.67
N GLU A 155 -0.01 -4.93 -5.94
CA GLU A 155 -1.41 -5.36 -6.17
C GLU A 155 -1.53 -6.51 -7.18
N PRO A 156 -0.86 -6.51 -8.35
CA PRO A 156 -0.96 -7.61 -9.31
C PRO A 156 -0.49 -8.95 -8.72
N TRP A 157 0.60 -8.93 -7.96
CA TRP A 157 1.15 -10.13 -7.32
C TRP A 157 0.28 -10.60 -6.16
N LEU A 158 -0.10 -9.69 -5.27
CA LEU A 158 -0.97 -9.99 -4.11
C LEU A 158 -2.32 -10.55 -4.56
N ARG A 159 -2.92 -10.01 -5.63
CA ARG A 159 -4.13 -10.56 -6.25
C ARG A 159 -3.92 -11.95 -6.87
N SER A 160 -2.74 -12.22 -7.42
CA SER A 160 -2.43 -13.56 -7.98
C SER A 160 -2.24 -14.64 -6.90
N CYS A 161 -1.87 -14.22 -5.70
CA CYS A 161 -1.76 -15.08 -4.51
C CYS A 161 -3.10 -15.25 -3.76
N SER A 162 -4.13 -14.50 -4.14
CA SER A 162 -5.47 -14.66 -3.58
C SER A 162 -6.06 -15.99 -4.01
N THR A 163 -6.79 -16.65 -3.10
CA THR A 163 -7.60 -17.82 -3.44
C THR A 163 -9.05 -17.43 -3.59
N ALA A 164 -9.75 -18.08 -4.53
CA ALA A 164 -11.17 -17.87 -4.76
C ALA A 164 -11.86 -19.17 -5.17
N ALA A 165 -13.18 -19.19 -5.00
CA ALA A 165 -14.05 -20.21 -5.55
C ALA A 165 -14.97 -19.58 -6.60
N ASP A 166 -14.88 -20.03 -7.84
CA ASP A 166 -15.85 -19.72 -8.87
C ASP A 166 -16.90 -20.83 -8.90
N ILE A 167 -18.14 -20.47 -8.55
CA ILE A 167 -19.27 -21.39 -8.57
C ILE A 167 -20.17 -21.04 -9.75
N THR A 168 -20.31 -22.00 -10.67
CA THR A 168 -21.16 -21.87 -11.85
C THR A 168 -22.43 -22.70 -11.66
N PHE A 169 -23.56 -22.07 -11.92
CA PHE A 169 -24.88 -22.65 -11.86
C PHE A 169 -25.54 -22.63 -13.24
N THR A 170 -26.22 -23.71 -13.61
CA THR A 170 -27.06 -23.72 -14.82
C THR A 170 -28.45 -23.15 -14.49
N VAL A 171 -28.82 -22.08 -15.17
CA VAL A 171 -30.10 -21.38 -15.00
C VAL A 171 -30.95 -21.40 -16.27
N ASP A 172 -32.27 -21.29 -16.08
CA ASP A 172 -33.23 -21.07 -17.16
C ASP A 172 -33.22 -19.61 -17.65
N ALA A 173 -34.07 -19.31 -18.63
CA ALA A 173 -34.17 -17.97 -19.23
C ALA A 173 -34.64 -16.87 -18.24
N ASN A 174 -35.15 -17.24 -17.07
CA ASN A 174 -35.59 -16.32 -16.02
C ASN A 174 -34.58 -16.23 -14.85
N GLY A 175 -33.41 -16.87 -14.98
CA GLY A 175 -32.38 -16.91 -13.94
C GLY A 175 -32.65 -17.93 -12.82
N MET A 176 -33.68 -18.78 -12.95
CA MET A 176 -33.94 -19.83 -11.96
C MET A 176 -33.04 -21.03 -12.22
N LEU A 177 -32.53 -21.65 -11.15
CA LEU A 177 -31.76 -22.88 -11.26
C LEU A 177 -32.59 -23.98 -11.93
N LEU A 178 -31.99 -24.65 -12.91
CA LEU A 178 -32.60 -25.82 -13.52
C LEU A 178 -32.63 -26.97 -12.50
N ALA A 179 -33.79 -27.61 -12.35
CA ALA A 179 -33.93 -28.80 -11.52
C ALA A 179 -33.02 -29.92 -12.08
N GLY A 180 -31.95 -30.23 -11.34
CA GLY A 180 -30.92 -31.19 -11.78
C GLY A 180 -29.74 -30.59 -12.55
N GLY A 181 -29.65 -29.26 -12.65
CA GLY A 181 -28.47 -28.58 -13.18
C GLY A 181 -27.23 -28.86 -12.35
N GLU A 182 -26.10 -29.08 -13.01
CA GLU A 182 -24.82 -29.33 -12.33
C GLU A 182 -24.27 -28.02 -11.75
N GLN A 183 -23.90 -28.05 -10.47
CA GLN A 183 -23.07 -27.02 -9.86
C GLN A 183 -21.62 -27.36 -10.15
N LYS A 184 -20.90 -26.47 -10.83
CA LYS A 184 -19.45 -26.60 -11.03
C LYS A 184 -18.73 -25.62 -10.12
N GLN A 185 -17.92 -26.14 -9.21
CA GLN A 185 -17.01 -25.36 -8.38
C GLN A 185 -15.60 -25.49 -8.93
N ILE A 186 -14.93 -24.36 -9.14
CA ILE A 186 -13.52 -24.28 -9.48
C ILE A 186 -12.84 -23.48 -8.37
N LEU A 187 -11.88 -24.11 -7.69
CA LEU A 187 -10.99 -23.43 -6.76
C LEU A 187 -9.77 -22.93 -7.52
N SER A 188 -9.37 -21.69 -7.27
CA SER A 188 -8.21 -21.05 -7.88
C SER A 188 -7.31 -20.41 -6.82
N GLY A 189 -6.03 -20.25 -7.17
CA GLY A 189 -4.99 -19.68 -6.31
C GLY A 189 -4.29 -20.72 -5.43
N ALA A 190 -3.21 -20.27 -4.78
CA ALA A 190 -2.50 -21.01 -3.73
C ALA A 190 -2.43 -20.12 -2.48
N PRO A 191 -2.92 -20.59 -1.32
CA PRO A 191 -2.91 -19.78 -0.11
C PRO A 191 -1.48 -19.58 0.39
N GLY A 192 -1.24 -18.47 1.08
CA GLY A 192 0.05 -18.16 1.71
C GLY A 192 1.02 -17.37 0.84
N GLY A 193 0.79 -17.27 -0.48
CA GLY A 193 1.60 -16.41 -1.35
C GLY A 193 1.52 -14.93 -0.96
N GLY A 194 2.60 -14.19 -1.18
CA GLY A 194 2.72 -12.85 -0.63
C GLY A 194 4.04 -12.15 -0.93
N ILE A 195 4.25 -11.04 -0.24
CA ILE A 195 5.51 -10.28 -0.26
C ILE A 195 6.20 -10.43 1.10
N VAL A 196 7.52 -10.50 1.10
CA VAL A 196 8.32 -10.57 2.33
C VAL A 196 9.08 -9.26 2.47
N THR A 197 8.86 -8.57 3.58
CA THR A 197 9.51 -7.30 3.89
C THR A 197 10.76 -7.50 4.72
N THR A 198 11.58 -6.45 4.83
CA THR A 198 12.74 -6.38 5.72
C THR A 198 12.35 -5.98 7.15
N LEU A 199 11.08 -5.62 7.38
CA LEU A 199 10.56 -5.20 8.68
C LEU A 199 10.66 -6.34 9.67
N ASP A 200 10.98 -5.99 10.91
CA ASP A 200 10.89 -6.87 12.06
C ASP A 200 9.69 -6.40 12.89
N ALA A 201 8.67 -7.24 13.02
CA ALA A 201 7.41 -6.84 13.64
C ALA A 201 7.59 -6.36 15.10
N GLU A 202 8.54 -6.94 15.85
CA GLU A 202 8.82 -6.55 17.23
C GLU A 202 9.50 -5.16 17.28
N ILE A 203 10.50 -4.93 16.42
CA ILE A 203 11.19 -3.63 16.34
C ILE A 203 10.21 -2.54 15.86
N GLN A 204 9.36 -2.86 14.89
CA GLN A 204 8.33 -1.94 14.38
C GLN A 204 7.36 -1.53 15.49
N GLN A 205 6.87 -2.49 16.27
CA GLN A 205 5.96 -2.22 17.39
C GLN A 205 6.63 -1.31 18.43
N ILE A 206 7.89 -1.59 18.81
CA ILE A 206 8.64 -0.75 19.75
C ILE A 206 8.76 0.68 19.22
N ALA A 207 9.07 0.86 17.93
CA ALA A 207 9.19 2.18 17.32
C ALA A 207 7.87 2.98 17.36
N GLU A 208 6.74 2.31 17.10
CA GLU A 208 5.40 2.90 17.17
C GLU A 208 5.00 3.26 18.60
N GLU A 209 5.25 2.39 19.58
CA GLU A 209 5.00 2.65 21.00
C GLU A 209 5.83 3.83 21.51
N CYS A 210 7.11 3.94 21.10
CA CYS A 210 7.95 5.08 21.40
C CYS A 210 7.34 6.38 20.85
N LEU A 211 6.89 6.40 19.59
CA LEU A 211 6.23 7.57 18.99
C LEU A 211 4.92 7.93 19.71
N GLN A 212 4.13 6.93 20.11
CA GLN A 212 2.88 7.16 20.84
C GLN A 212 3.12 7.75 22.23
N SER A 213 4.17 7.29 22.92
CA SER A 213 4.53 7.77 24.26
C SER A 213 5.11 9.19 24.27
N ALA A 214 5.69 9.64 23.15
CA ALA A 214 6.32 10.96 23.01
C ALA A 214 5.33 12.13 22.83
N ALA A 215 4.09 11.99 23.30
CA ALA A 215 2.96 12.90 23.05
C ALA A 215 3.29 14.39 23.32
N PRO A 216 2.76 15.34 22.51
CA PRO A 216 1.83 15.20 21.39
C PRO A 216 2.50 15.44 20.01
N HIS A 217 3.79 15.16 19.85
CA HIS A 217 4.52 15.59 18.66
C HIS A 217 4.43 14.59 17.51
N ALA A 218 4.05 15.09 16.34
CA ALA A 218 4.18 14.35 15.10
C ALA A 218 5.65 14.06 14.81
N GLY A 219 5.97 12.86 14.34
CA GLY A 219 7.35 12.40 14.22
C GLY A 219 7.49 11.10 13.43
N ALA A 220 8.72 10.63 13.31
CA ALA A 220 9.05 9.39 12.64
C ALA A 220 10.24 8.70 13.32
N VAL A 221 10.30 7.38 13.18
CA VAL A 221 11.43 6.55 13.60
C VAL A 221 11.79 5.64 12.43
N VAL A 222 13.07 5.59 12.08
CA VAL A 222 13.61 4.67 11.08
C VAL A 222 14.74 3.88 11.73
N VAL A 223 14.68 2.56 11.60
CA VAL A 223 15.71 1.64 12.07
C VAL A 223 16.22 0.86 10.88
N LEU A 224 17.52 0.97 10.61
CA LEU A 224 18.21 0.23 9.55
C LEU A 224 19.15 -0.79 10.16
N ARG A 225 19.26 -1.97 9.54
CA ARG A 225 20.37 -2.88 9.81
C ARG A 225 21.62 -2.34 9.11
N CYS A 226 22.67 -2.07 9.89
CA CYS A 226 23.95 -1.62 9.35
C CYS A 226 24.57 -2.73 8.47
N GLY A 227 25.20 -2.35 7.36
CA GLY A 227 25.81 -3.29 6.41
C GLY A 227 24.90 -3.83 5.32
N THR A 228 23.58 -3.89 5.54
CA THR A 228 22.65 -4.45 4.53
C THR A 228 21.70 -3.41 3.93
N GLY A 229 21.41 -2.31 4.63
CA GLY A 229 20.38 -1.36 4.20
C GLY A 229 18.94 -1.85 4.44
N GLU A 230 18.77 -2.99 5.11
CA GLU A 230 17.43 -3.49 5.45
C GLU A 230 16.72 -2.57 6.43
N ILE A 231 15.50 -2.15 6.07
CA ILE A 231 14.62 -1.38 6.93
C ILE A 231 13.97 -2.31 7.96
N ALA A 232 14.54 -2.38 9.16
CA ALA A 232 14.00 -3.18 10.25
C ALA A 232 12.72 -2.57 10.85
N ALA A 233 12.62 -1.24 10.87
CA ALA A 233 11.40 -0.53 11.25
C ALA A 233 11.34 0.85 10.57
N CYS A 234 10.13 1.30 10.24
CA CYS A 234 9.86 2.61 9.70
C CYS A 234 8.46 3.05 10.12
N ALA A 235 8.41 3.81 11.22
CA ALA A 235 7.19 4.28 11.84
C ALA A 235 7.00 5.78 11.62
N SER A 236 5.75 6.20 11.46
CA SER A 236 5.36 7.61 11.30
C SER A 236 4.12 7.88 12.13
N SER A 237 4.08 9.04 12.80
CA SER A 237 2.97 9.46 13.67
C SER A 237 2.58 10.91 13.39
N PRO A 238 1.28 11.25 13.40
CA PRO A 238 0.13 10.38 13.66
C PRO A 238 -0.20 9.41 12.52
N VAL A 239 -0.95 8.35 12.86
CA VAL A 239 -1.45 7.31 11.94
C VAL A 239 -2.94 7.56 11.66
N TYR A 240 -3.42 7.17 10.47
CA TYR A 240 -4.84 7.20 10.09
C TYR A 240 -5.49 5.84 10.34
N ASP A 241 -6.80 5.82 10.57
CA ASP A 241 -7.58 4.58 10.58
C ASP A 241 -7.98 4.22 9.12
N PRO A 242 -7.58 3.06 8.58
CA PRO A 242 -7.94 2.66 7.22
C PRO A 242 -9.44 2.38 7.04
N VAL A 243 -10.19 2.18 8.13
CA VAL A 243 -11.65 2.01 8.11
C VAL A 243 -12.37 3.37 8.06
N HIS A 244 -11.86 4.35 8.81
CA HIS A 244 -12.48 5.68 8.97
C HIS A 244 -11.62 6.80 8.34
N LEU A 245 -11.25 6.62 7.07
CA LEU A 245 -10.39 7.56 6.34
C LEU A 245 -10.91 9.01 6.34
N ALA A 246 -12.23 9.18 6.34
CA ALA A 246 -12.87 10.50 6.33
C ALA A 246 -12.50 11.35 7.56
N ASP A 247 -12.28 10.70 8.71
CA ASP A 247 -11.89 11.36 9.96
C ASP A 247 -10.47 11.93 9.89
N ALA A 248 -9.66 11.41 8.96
CA ALA A 248 -8.26 11.76 8.78
C ALA A 248 -8.00 12.85 7.73
N LEU A 249 -8.92 13.03 6.77
CA LEU A 249 -8.69 13.87 5.57
C LEU A 249 -8.42 15.35 5.88
N ASN A 250 -9.13 15.90 6.87
CA ASN A 250 -9.09 17.34 7.18
C ASN A 250 -8.33 17.65 8.48
N ARG A 251 -7.60 16.69 9.03
CA ARG A 251 -6.84 16.92 10.27
C ARG A 251 -5.60 17.75 9.99
N GLU A 252 -5.38 18.77 10.81
CA GLU A 252 -4.20 19.66 10.72
C GLU A 252 -2.88 18.93 10.94
N ASP A 253 -2.91 17.81 11.67
CA ASP A 253 -1.74 16.99 11.98
C ASP A 253 -1.38 15.98 10.86
N ALA A 254 -2.02 16.06 9.69
CA ALA A 254 -1.66 15.35 8.45
C ALA A 254 -1.30 13.85 8.67
N PRO A 255 -2.24 13.01 9.10
CA PRO A 255 -1.98 11.60 9.44
C PRO A 255 -1.66 10.72 8.22
N PHE A 256 -2.02 11.13 7.00
CA PHE A 256 -1.64 10.42 5.77
C PHE A 256 -0.18 10.60 5.38
N LEU A 257 0.50 11.61 5.93
CA LEU A 257 1.89 11.90 5.60
C LEU A 257 2.81 10.85 6.25
N ASN A 258 3.55 10.11 5.42
CA ASN A 258 4.66 9.31 5.91
C ASN A 258 5.87 10.22 6.19
N ARG A 259 6.05 10.55 7.46
CA ARG A 259 7.11 11.45 7.91
C ARG A 259 8.50 10.83 7.82
N ALA A 260 8.62 9.51 7.86
CA ALA A 260 9.92 8.85 7.67
C ALA A 260 10.49 9.08 6.25
N LEU A 261 9.61 9.29 5.28
CA LEU A 261 9.91 9.46 3.86
C LEU A 261 9.81 10.92 3.37
N SER A 262 9.47 11.85 4.27
CA SER A 262 9.28 13.27 3.96
C SER A 262 10.50 14.09 4.35
N ALA A 263 10.75 15.19 3.63
CA ALA A 263 11.96 16.00 3.82
C ALA A 263 11.76 17.12 4.86
N TYR A 264 12.76 17.31 5.72
CA TYR A 264 12.78 18.32 6.78
C TYR A 264 14.16 18.97 6.91
N SER A 265 14.22 20.09 7.63
CA SER A 265 15.48 20.62 8.12
C SER A 265 16.11 19.64 9.13
N VAL A 266 17.35 19.24 8.87
CA VAL A 266 18.01 18.15 9.62
C VAL A 266 18.77 18.62 10.86
N GLY A 267 19.35 19.83 10.82
CA GLY A 267 20.13 20.38 11.92
C GLY A 267 21.38 19.55 12.27
N SER A 268 21.70 19.49 13.56
CA SER A 268 23.02 19.04 14.04
C SER A 268 23.42 17.62 13.68
N VAL A 269 22.47 16.73 13.33
CA VAL A 269 22.79 15.37 12.86
C VAL A 269 23.65 15.40 11.59
N PHE A 270 23.52 16.44 10.76
CA PHE A 270 24.29 16.61 9.53
C PHE A 270 25.76 16.98 9.75
N LYS A 271 26.15 17.39 10.97
CA LYS A 271 27.56 17.67 11.31
C LYS A 271 28.48 16.48 11.06
N LEU A 272 27.91 15.27 11.08
CA LEU A 272 28.60 14.05 10.70
C LEU A 272 29.14 14.11 9.27
N VAL A 273 28.35 14.61 8.31
CA VAL A 273 28.81 14.79 6.91
C VAL A 273 30.01 15.74 6.86
N THR A 274 29.90 16.91 7.50
CA THR A 274 30.99 17.89 7.54
C THR A 274 32.26 17.33 8.20
N ALA A 275 32.11 16.53 9.26
CA ALA A 275 33.24 15.84 9.90
C ALA A 275 33.87 14.83 8.96
N SER A 276 33.07 13.95 8.35
CA SER A 276 33.53 12.93 7.41
C SER A 276 34.26 13.54 6.22
N THR A 277 33.70 14.57 5.57
CA THR A 277 34.37 15.29 4.47
C THR A 277 35.75 15.78 4.89
N ALA A 278 35.87 16.41 6.06
CA ALA A 278 37.17 16.92 6.51
C ALA A 278 38.17 15.80 6.86
N LEU A 279 37.71 14.65 7.34
CA LEU A 279 38.55 13.50 7.65
C LEU A 279 39.06 12.81 6.37
N GLU A 280 38.17 12.56 5.41
CA GLU A 280 38.49 11.94 4.11
C GLU A 280 39.52 12.77 3.32
N HIS A 281 39.42 14.09 3.37
CA HIS A 281 40.37 14.98 2.71
C HIS A 281 41.60 15.34 3.56
N GLY A 282 41.81 14.66 4.71
CA GLY A 282 43.02 14.80 5.54
C GLY A 282 43.11 16.10 6.36
N SER A 283 42.07 16.93 6.33
CA SER A 283 42.02 18.27 6.93
C SER A 283 41.52 18.28 8.38
N GLY A 284 40.83 17.22 8.83
CA GLY A 284 40.10 17.20 10.11
C GLY A 284 40.90 16.80 11.35
N LYS A 285 41.85 15.85 11.23
CA LYS A 285 42.45 15.15 12.41
C LYS A 285 43.22 16.05 13.38
N LYS A 286 43.81 17.15 12.90
CA LYS A 286 44.60 18.09 13.70
C LYS A 286 43.91 19.45 13.86
N PHE A 287 42.66 19.57 13.40
CA PHE A 287 41.94 20.82 13.44
C PHE A 287 41.50 21.13 14.87
N MET A 288 41.82 22.34 15.32
CA MET A 288 41.44 22.87 16.62
C MET A 288 40.70 24.18 16.42
N TYR A 289 39.68 24.45 17.23
CA TYR A 289 38.95 25.71 17.18
C TYR A 289 38.59 26.20 18.59
N ASP A 290 38.86 27.47 18.87
CA ASP A 290 38.47 28.12 20.12
C ASP A 290 37.07 28.74 20.00
N CYS A 291 36.09 28.07 20.59
CA CYS A 291 34.71 28.50 20.58
C CYS A 291 34.44 29.52 21.68
N THR A 292 34.23 30.78 21.29
CA THR A 292 33.86 31.90 22.17
C THR A 292 32.34 32.13 22.27
N GLY A 293 31.53 31.22 21.74
CA GLY A 293 30.06 31.27 21.79
C GLY A 293 29.39 31.72 20.49
N GLU A 294 30.16 32.23 19.54
CA GLU A 294 29.69 32.59 18.20
C GLU A 294 30.82 32.58 17.16
N ILE A 295 30.47 32.70 15.88
CA ILE A 295 31.40 32.95 14.78
C ILE A 295 30.77 33.94 13.79
N SER A 296 31.57 34.86 13.25
CA SER A 296 31.15 35.78 12.19
C SER A 296 31.61 35.27 10.83
N VAL A 297 30.69 35.22 9.86
CA VAL A 297 30.95 34.85 8.45
C VAL A 297 30.46 36.02 7.60
N LYS A 298 31.39 36.77 6.98
CA LYS A 298 31.09 37.93 6.12
C LYS A 298 30.09 38.93 6.75
N GLY A 299 30.21 39.17 8.06
CA GLY A 299 29.34 40.09 8.81
C GLY A 299 28.05 39.48 9.36
N LYS A 300 27.69 38.25 8.96
CA LYS A 300 26.58 37.49 9.56
C LYS A 300 27.08 36.73 10.79
N ARG A 301 26.35 36.84 11.89
CA ARG A 301 26.66 36.18 13.17
C ARG A 301 25.96 34.84 13.28
N PHE A 302 26.72 33.80 13.62
CA PHE A 302 26.23 32.45 13.88
C PHE A 302 26.50 32.09 15.35
N ARG A 303 25.45 31.79 16.10
CA ARG A 303 25.58 31.50 17.54
C ARG A 303 25.82 30.02 17.80
N CYS A 304 26.59 29.76 18.83
CA CYS A 304 26.63 28.45 19.46
C CYS A 304 25.42 28.30 20.40
N HIS A 305 25.00 27.06 20.66
CA HIS A 305 23.97 26.81 21.68
C HIS A 305 24.50 27.15 23.09
N LYS A 306 25.81 27.01 23.33
CA LYS A 306 26.50 27.50 24.53
C LYS A 306 27.03 28.91 24.30
N LEU A 307 26.28 29.92 24.73
CA LEU A 307 26.59 31.33 24.49
C LEU A 307 27.90 31.80 25.16
N ALA A 308 28.34 31.15 26.24
CA ALA A 308 29.61 31.43 26.90
C ALA A 308 30.83 30.83 26.17
N GLY A 309 30.60 30.02 25.13
CA GLY A 309 31.65 29.31 24.42
C GLY A 309 32.03 27.96 25.05
N HIS A 310 32.66 27.12 24.23
CA HIS A 310 33.19 25.82 24.65
C HIS A 310 34.69 25.86 24.94
N GLY A 311 35.36 26.97 24.65
CA GLY A 311 36.82 27.05 24.67
C GLY A 311 37.42 26.27 23.49
N LEU A 312 38.69 25.87 23.66
CA LEU A 312 39.43 25.14 22.66
C LEU A 312 38.91 23.69 22.52
N LEU A 313 38.48 23.33 21.31
CA LEU A 313 37.95 22.00 20.97
C LEU A 313 38.73 21.38 19.81
N ASP A 314 38.92 20.07 19.89
CA ASP A 314 39.21 19.20 18.74
C ASP A 314 37.90 18.64 18.15
N MET A 315 37.99 17.82 17.09
CA MET A 315 36.82 17.24 16.42
C MET A 315 35.98 16.36 17.35
N GLN A 316 36.63 15.54 18.17
CA GLN A 316 35.95 14.61 19.08
C GLN A 316 35.10 15.40 20.09
N ASN A 317 35.69 16.39 20.75
CA ASN A 317 34.97 17.23 21.70
C ASN A 317 33.92 18.11 21.01
N ALA A 318 34.17 18.56 19.78
CA ALA A 318 33.18 19.32 19.01
C ALA A 318 31.96 18.49 18.61
N LEU A 319 32.12 17.21 18.30
CA LEU A 319 31.02 16.26 18.07
C LEU A 319 30.23 16.02 19.36
N ILE A 320 30.91 15.70 20.47
CA ILE A 320 30.28 15.48 21.79
C ILE A 320 29.46 16.71 22.22
N GLN A 321 30.03 17.91 22.05
CA GLN A 321 29.39 19.16 22.45
C GLN A 321 28.52 19.75 21.34
N SER A 322 28.46 19.16 20.13
CA SER A 322 27.70 19.68 18.99
C SER A 322 27.96 21.17 18.70
N CYS A 323 29.22 21.60 18.66
CA CYS A 323 29.61 23.01 18.61
C CYS A 323 29.44 23.65 17.21
N ASN A 324 28.41 24.49 16.99
CA ASN A 324 28.19 25.12 15.67
C ASN A 324 29.41 25.92 15.13
N PRO A 325 30.04 26.83 15.92
CA PRO A 325 31.22 27.55 15.45
C PRO A 325 32.37 26.66 14.98
N TYR A 326 32.60 25.51 15.64
CA TYR A 326 33.61 24.56 15.22
C TYR A 326 33.32 24.03 13.81
N PHE A 327 32.11 23.54 13.54
CA PHE A 327 31.74 22.99 12.22
C PHE A 327 31.69 24.04 11.12
N ILE A 328 31.30 25.27 11.44
CA ILE A 328 31.40 26.39 10.50
C ILE A 328 32.87 26.71 10.19
N SER A 329 33.76 26.64 11.18
CA SER A 329 35.18 26.87 10.94
C SER A 329 35.85 25.70 10.21
N LEU A 330 35.43 24.47 10.49
CA LEU A 330 35.89 23.26 9.81
C LEU A 330 35.46 23.28 8.34
N SER A 331 34.24 23.72 8.04
CA SER A 331 33.79 23.78 6.64
C SER A 331 34.63 24.75 5.79
N ARG A 332 35.24 25.79 6.39
CA ARG A 332 36.12 26.73 5.67
C ARG A 332 37.40 26.10 5.13
N ILE A 333 37.84 24.96 5.67
CA ILE A 333 39.06 24.27 5.22
C ILE A 333 38.79 23.10 4.25
N VAL A 334 37.54 22.90 3.86
CA VAL A 334 37.11 21.99 2.77
C VAL A 334 36.43 22.80 1.67
N THR A 335 36.45 22.33 0.42
CA THR A 335 35.81 23.07 -0.68
C THR A 335 34.30 22.84 -0.71
N PRO A 336 33.51 23.75 -1.32
CA PRO A 336 32.08 23.54 -1.58
C PRO A 336 31.77 22.22 -2.29
N GLU A 337 32.60 21.84 -3.26
CA GLU A 337 32.49 20.61 -4.04
C GLU A 337 32.68 19.38 -3.14
N MET A 338 33.75 19.34 -2.34
CA MET A 338 33.98 18.22 -1.41
C MET A 338 32.79 17.98 -0.47
N LEU A 339 32.18 19.05 0.04
CA LEU A 339 30.99 18.97 0.91
C LEU A 339 29.76 18.48 0.17
N HIS A 340 29.53 18.99 -1.05
CA HIS A 340 28.41 18.58 -1.89
C HIS A 340 28.55 17.10 -2.29
N ASP A 341 29.71 16.71 -2.81
CA ASP A 341 30.01 15.36 -3.29
C ASP A 341 29.91 14.33 -2.16
N THR A 342 30.41 14.65 -0.95
CA THR A 342 30.26 13.75 0.21
C THR A 342 28.79 13.56 0.58
N ALA A 343 28.00 14.64 0.59
CA ALA A 343 26.58 14.55 0.90
C ALA A 343 25.82 13.74 -0.18
N GLU A 344 26.11 13.96 -1.45
CA GLU A 344 25.51 13.19 -2.55
C GLU A 344 25.86 11.70 -2.47
N GLN A 345 27.12 11.35 -2.18
CA GLN A 345 27.57 9.96 -1.97
C GLN A 345 26.89 9.28 -0.77
N LEU A 346 26.42 10.06 0.20
CA LEU A 346 25.63 9.57 1.35
C LEU A 346 24.11 9.54 1.05
N GLY A 347 23.72 9.74 -0.20
CA GLY A 347 22.33 9.61 -0.68
C GLY A 347 21.48 10.88 -0.53
N PHE A 348 22.04 12.01 -0.10
CA PHE A 348 21.29 13.27 -0.01
C PHE A 348 21.01 13.83 -1.41
N GLY A 349 19.83 14.43 -1.61
CA GLY A 349 19.45 15.02 -2.90
C GLY A 349 18.98 14.01 -3.95
N THR A 350 18.97 12.71 -3.64
CA THR A 350 18.46 11.64 -4.51
C THR A 350 17.26 10.97 -3.86
N GLU A 351 16.23 10.72 -4.67
CA GLU A 351 15.05 9.96 -4.24
C GLU A 351 15.46 8.53 -3.88
N THR A 352 15.01 8.03 -2.74
CA THR A 352 15.34 6.67 -2.27
C THR A 352 14.15 5.76 -2.49
N GLU A 353 14.17 4.96 -3.55
CA GLU A 353 13.15 3.93 -3.78
C GLU A 353 13.39 2.76 -2.84
N ILE A 354 12.45 2.53 -1.91
CA ILE A 354 12.56 1.45 -0.90
C ILE A 354 11.78 0.20 -1.31
N ALA A 355 10.82 0.33 -2.21
CA ALA A 355 10.04 -0.72 -2.85
C ALA A 355 9.41 -0.16 -4.13
N ASP A 356 8.85 -1.00 -5.00
CA ASP A 356 8.30 -0.59 -6.30
C ASP A 356 7.34 0.61 -6.17
N GLY A 357 7.75 1.78 -6.66
CA GLY A 357 6.94 3.00 -6.63
C GLY A 357 6.70 3.60 -5.23
N LEU A 358 7.42 3.11 -4.21
CA LEU A 358 7.43 3.67 -2.86
C LEU A 358 8.79 4.35 -2.61
N CYS A 359 8.77 5.68 -2.66
CA CYS A 359 9.99 6.48 -2.62
C CYS A 359 10.03 7.42 -1.41
N GLY A 360 11.21 7.51 -0.78
CA GLY A 360 11.58 8.59 0.12
C GLY A 360 11.98 9.84 -0.67
N SER A 361 11.46 10.99 -0.28
CA SER A 361 11.75 12.27 -0.95
C SER A 361 13.25 12.51 -1.11
N ALA A 362 13.65 13.03 -2.27
CA ALA A 362 15.02 13.46 -2.52
C ALA A 362 15.48 14.57 -1.54
N GLY A 363 14.53 15.29 -0.94
CA GLY A 363 14.79 16.49 -0.17
C GLY A 363 15.34 17.61 -1.04
N TYR A 364 16.28 18.38 -0.50
CA TYR A 364 16.97 19.42 -1.23
C TYR A 364 18.42 19.47 -0.78
N LEU A 365 19.33 19.02 -1.64
CA LEU A 365 20.77 19.18 -1.47
C LEU A 365 21.21 20.46 -2.20
N PRO A 366 21.67 21.51 -1.49
CA PRO A 366 22.23 22.69 -2.13
C PRO A 366 23.37 22.33 -3.08
N SER A 367 23.37 22.92 -4.26
CA SER A 367 24.42 22.69 -5.27
C SER A 367 25.77 23.25 -4.79
N ALA A 368 26.88 22.72 -5.31
CA ALA A 368 28.21 23.26 -5.04
C ALA A 368 28.29 24.78 -5.33
N GLN A 369 27.62 25.25 -6.39
CA GLN A 369 27.53 26.68 -6.74
C GLN A 369 26.87 27.52 -5.65
N GLU A 370 25.82 27.02 -5.02
CA GLU A 370 25.18 27.70 -3.89
C GLU A 370 26.08 27.71 -2.66
N LEU A 371 26.84 26.64 -2.45
CA LEU A 371 27.81 26.52 -1.36
C LEU A 371 29.07 27.40 -1.57
N HIS A 372 29.28 28.03 -2.72
CA HIS A 372 30.26 29.12 -2.86
C HIS A 372 29.84 30.40 -2.12
N ILE A 373 28.57 30.53 -1.75
CA ILE A 373 28.11 31.59 -0.86
C ILE A 373 28.49 31.21 0.57
N GLU A 374 29.49 31.88 1.12
CA GLU A 374 30.07 31.60 2.46
C GLU A 374 29.02 31.44 3.58
N ALA A 375 27.95 32.24 3.56
CA ALA A 375 26.87 32.15 4.55
C ALA A 375 25.99 30.91 4.36
N GLU A 376 25.78 30.46 3.12
CA GLU A 376 25.04 29.23 2.81
C GLU A 376 25.88 28.00 3.15
N LYS A 377 27.17 28.01 2.83
CA LYS A 377 28.12 26.98 3.28
C LYS A 377 28.20 26.86 4.80
N ALA A 378 28.21 28.00 5.50
CA ALA A 378 28.16 28.02 6.95
C ALA A 378 26.88 27.32 7.44
N ASN A 379 25.70 27.73 6.97
CA ASN A 379 24.41 27.09 7.29
C ASN A 379 24.43 25.57 7.00
N PHE A 380 24.88 25.19 5.80
CA PHE A 380 24.95 23.81 5.34
C PHE A 380 25.80 22.94 6.26
N SER A 381 26.96 23.44 6.71
CA SER A 381 27.92 22.68 7.52
C SER A 381 27.39 22.14 8.86
N PHE A 382 26.26 22.64 9.34
CA PHE A 382 25.58 22.15 10.55
C PHE A 382 24.11 21.82 10.32
N GLY A 383 23.74 21.56 9.05
CA GLY A 383 22.43 21.05 8.66
C GLY A 383 21.31 22.08 8.63
N GLN A 384 21.64 23.36 8.42
CA GLN A 384 20.66 24.45 8.28
C GLN A 384 20.73 25.10 6.90
N GLY A 385 19.92 26.15 6.71
CA GLY A 385 19.79 26.84 5.43
C GLY A 385 18.75 26.13 4.57
N LYS A 386 19.08 25.90 3.30
CA LYS A 386 18.16 25.28 2.35
C LYS A 386 18.13 23.75 2.42
N LEU A 387 19.12 23.11 3.07
CA LEU A 387 19.21 21.65 3.13
C LEU A 387 17.94 21.05 3.74
N LEU A 388 17.32 20.15 2.98
CA LEU A 388 16.23 19.30 3.44
C LEU A 388 16.60 17.83 3.19
N ALA A 389 16.32 16.95 4.14
CA ALA A 389 16.49 15.51 3.98
C ALA A 389 15.43 14.74 4.78
N THR A 390 15.27 13.46 4.43
CA THR A 390 14.33 12.57 5.12
C THR A 390 14.97 11.91 6.34
N PRO A 391 14.19 11.49 7.36
CA PRO A 391 14.68 10.61 8.42
C PRO A 391 15.33 9.33 7.87
N LEU A 392 14.84 8.80 6.75
CA LEU A 392 15.44 7.66 6.04
C LEU A 392 16.87 7.97 5.55
N GLN A 393 17.09 9.12 4.90
CA GLN A 393 18.43 9.55 4.46
C GLN A 393 19.38 9.75 5.65
N ILE A 394 18.89 10.31 6.77
CA ILE A 394 19.70 10.45 8.00
C ILE A 394 20.09 9.08 8.58
N ALA A 395 19.15 8.13 8.61
CA ALA A 395 19.44 6.77 9.06
C ALA A 395 20.48 6.10 8.14
N ALA A 396 20.33 6.23 6.82
CA ALA A 396 21.26 5.67 5.83
C ALA A 396 22.67 6.27 5.96
N MET A 397 22.78 7.59 6.11
CA MET A 397 24.04 8.28 6.39
C MET A 397 24.71 7.75 7.66
N THR A 398 23.93 7.57 8.73
CA THR A 398 24.44 7.09 10.02
C THR A 398 24.88 5.62 9.93
N ALA A 399 24.11 4.79 9.22
CA ALA A 399 24.44 3.39 8.99
C ALA A 399 25.72 3.24 8.16
N CYS A 400 25.92 4.07 7.13
CA CYS A 400 27.16 4.12 6.35
C CYS A 400 28.38 4.43 7.23
N ILE A 401 28.28 5.40 8.14
CA ILE A 401 29.36 5.71 9.09
C ILE A 401 29.63 4.53 10.04
N ALA A 402 28.58 3.83 10.46
CA ALA A 402 28.70 2.65 11.32
C ALA A 402 29.27 1.43 10.58
N ASP A 403 29.12 1.37 9.25
CA ASP A 403 29.58 0.32 8.35
C ASP A 403 30.86 0.71 7.59
N ASP A 404 31.82 1.31 8.32
CA ASP A 404 33.15 1.69 7.82
C ASP A 404 33.15 2.55 6.54
N GLY A 405 32.09 3.35 6.33
CA GLY A 405 31.95 4.26 5.19
C GLY A 405 31.35 3.62 3.93
N ILE A 406 30.84 2.39 4.02
CA ILE A 406 30.17 1.72 2.89
C ILE A 406 28.69 2.11 2.87
N TYR A 407 28.31 2.91 1.88
CA TYR A 407 26.91 3.28 1.68
C TYR A 407 26.14 2.14 1.01
N THR A 408 25.09 1.66 1.69
CA THR A 408 24.13 0.70 1.15
C THR A 408 22.75 1.34 1.14
N ALA A 409 22.11 1.39 -0.04
CA ALA A 409 20.81 2.01 -0.21
C ALA A 409 19.73 1.27 0.60
N PRO A 410 18.87 1.98 1.36
CA PRO A 410 17.80 1.35 2.13
C PRO A 410 16.76 0.64 1.26
N TYR A 411 16.26 -0.51 1.69
CA TYR A 411 15.19 -1.24 1.00
C TYR A 411 14.23 -1.95 1.97
N LEU A 412 12.97 -2.08 1.53
CA LEU A 412 11.84 -2.58 2.32
C LEU A 412 11.40 -3.99 1.93
N VAL A 413 11.56 -4.39 0.66
CA VAL A 413 11.06 -5.69 0.17
C VAL A 413 12.22 -6.63 -0.09
N SER A 414 12.25 -7.74 0.65
CA SER A 414 13.25 -8.81 0.49
C SER A 414 12.94 -9.70 -0.72
N GLY A 415 11.66 -9.86 -1.06
CA GLY A 415 11.24 -10.64 -2.22
C GLY A 415 9.76 -11.05 -2.20
N LEU A 416 9.41 -11.96 -3.10
CA LEU A 416 8.06 -12.48 -3.29
C LEU A 416 8.04 -13.97 -2.92
N THR A 417 7.05 -14.41 -2.17
CA THR A 417 6.88 -15.83 -1.79
C THR A 417 5.62 -16.41 -2.43
N PRO A 418 5.66 -17.59 -3.07
CA PRO A 418 4.48 -18.21 -3.68
C PRO A 418 3.59 -18.94 -2.66
N ASP A 419 4.12 -19.31 -1.49
CA ASP A 419 3.44 -20.17 -0.52
C ASP A 419 3.58 -19.73 0.95
N GLY A 420 4.37 -18.68 1.23
CA GLY A 420 4.54 -18.15 2.59
C GLY A 420 5.45 -18.99 3.48
N THR A 421 6.21 -19.94 2.91
CA THR A 421 7.13 -20.80 3.69
C THR A 421 8.59 -20.36 3.59
N GLN A 422 8.97 -19.77 2.46
CA GLN A 422 10.32 -19.29 2.18
C GLN A 422 10.31 -18.19 1.11
N LEU A 423 11.41 -17.43 1.07
CA LEU A 423 11.73 -16.46 0.02
C LEU A 423 12.14 -17.14 -1.29
#